data_AF-A0A858ARQ6-F1
#
_entry.id   AF-A0A858ARQ6-F1
#
_cell.length_a   1.000
_cell.length_b   1.000
_cell.length_c   1.000
_cell.angle_alpha   90.00
_cell.angle_beta   90.00
_cell.angle_gamma   90.00
#
_symmetry.space_group_name_H-M   'P 1'
#
loop_
_entity.id
_entity.type
_entity.pdbx_description
1 polymer ?
#
loop_
_entity_poly.entity_id
_entity_poly.type
_entity_poly.pdbx_seq_one_letter_code
_entity_poly.pdbx_strand_id
1 'polypeptide(L)'
;MNLLRKVENTDPNLFWIWIGIMIVGLILAVVFGWLTWHINNQNNKYMNKKNRESNSIWEFTKKNFPIFVTLFGVILFITALMFIIQTS
;
A
#
# COMPACT_ATOMS: atom_id res chain seq x y z
N MET A 1 32.70 19.23 -15.89
CA MET A 1 33.05 18.79 -14.52
C MET A 1 31.85 18.51 -13.60
N ASN A 2 30.72 19.23 -13.72
CA ASN A 2 29.55 19.04 -12.83
C ASN A 2 28.67 17.81 -13.13
N LEU A 3 28.76 17.25 -14.34
CA LEU A 3 27.97 16.06 -14.73
C LEU A 3 28.57 14.75 -14.19
N LEU A 4 29.90 14.67 -14.06
CA LEU A 4 30.59 13.50 -13.51
C LEU A 4 30.43 13.40 -11.99
N ARG A 5 30.33 14.53 -11.28
CA ARG A 5 30.08 14.57 -9.83
C ARG A 5 28.63 14.20 -9.45
N LYS A 6 27.68 14.31 -10.38
CA LYS A 6 26.25 13.99 -10.13
C LYS A 6 25.99 12.47 -10.21
N VAL A 7 26.78 11.76 -11.01
CA VAL A 7 26.68 10.29 -11.16
C VAL A 7 27.37 9.56 -10.00
N GLU A 8 28.36 10.19 -9.36
CA GLU A 8 29.14 9.61 -8.26
C GLU A 8 28.46 9.69 -6.88
N ASN A 9 27.42 10.52 -6.73
CA ASN A 9 26.72 10.76 -5.46
C ASN A 9 25.29 10.17 -5.41
N THR A 10 25.07 9.03 -6.04
CA THR A 10 23.87 8.25 -5.71
C THR A 10 24.17 7.52 -4.41
N ASP A 11 23.72 8.08 -3.29
CA ASP A 11 23.99 7.51 -1.97
C ASP A 11 23.52 6.05 -1.94
N PRO A 12 24.42 5.06 -1.73
CA PRO A 12 24.03 3.65 -1.70
C PRO A 12 22.97 3.37 -0.64
N ASN A 13 22.90 4.22 0.39
CA ASN A 13 21.90 4.19 1.44
C ASN A 13 20.48 4.44 0.91
N LEU A 14 20.31 5.26 -0.12
CA LEU A 14 18.99 5.60 -0.67
C LEU A 14 18.34 4.40 -1.38
N PHE A 15 19.14 3.61 -2.10
CA PHE A 15 18.68 2.39 -2.75
C PHE A 15 18.12 1.37 -1.73
N TRP A 16 18.84 1.17 -0.61
CA TRP A 16 18.39 0.29 0.47
C TRP A 16 17.13 0.80 1.19
N ILE A 17 16.98 2.12 1.32
CA ILE A 17 15.76 2.75 1.85
C ILE A 17 14.56 2.41 0.97
N TRP A 18 14.68 2.54 -0.35
CA TRP A 18 13.58 2.21 -1.27
C TRP A 18 13.21 0.72 -1.26
N ILE A 19 14.20 -0.17 -1.16
CA ILE A 19 13.96 -1.61 -0.95
C ILE A 19 13.15 -1.83 0.34
N GLY A 20 13.50 -1.15 1.43
CA GLY A 20 12.76 -1.21 2.69
C GLY A 20 11.30 -0.79 2.52
N ILE A 21 11.05 0.35 1.87
CA ILE A 21 9.70 0.86 1.61
C ILE A 21 8.89 -0.12 0.74
N MET A 22 9.51 -0.70 -0.28
CA MET A 22 8.88 -1.70 -1.16
C MET A 22 8.41 -2.93 -0.36
N ILE A 23 9.26 -3.45 0.53
CA ILE A 23 8.94 -4.61 1.37
C ILE A 23 7.79 -4.26 2.32
N VAL A 24 7.83 -3.10 2.96
CA VAL A 24 6.74 -2.65 3.85
C VAL A 24 5.42 -2.51 3.10
N GLY A 25 5.43 -1.88 1.92
CA GLY A 25 4.25 -1.74 1.06
C GLY A 25 3.65 -3.10 0.67
N LEU A 26 4.51 -4.05 0.31
CA LEU A 26 4.09 -5.42 -0.02
C LEU A 26 3.46 -6.13 1.18
N ILE A 27 4.09 -6.06 2.36
CA ILE A 27 3.55 -6.67 3.59
C ILE A 27 2.18 -6.09 3.93
N LEU A 28 2.03 -4.76 3.87
CA LEU A 28 0.73 -4.11 4.11
C LEU A 28 -0.32 -4.59 3.09
N ALA A 29 0.01 -4.63 1.81
CA ALA A 29 -0.91 -5.08 0.77
C ALA A 29 -1.33 -6.55 0.95
N VAL A 30 -0.40 -7.44 1.33
CA VAL A 30 -0.69 -8.87 1.54
C VAL A 30 -1.50 -9.09 2.81
N VAL A 31 -1.10 -8.49 3.94
CA VAL A 31 -1.77 -8.69 5.23
C VAL A 31 -3.19 -8.11 5.20
N PHE A 32 -3.34 -6.87 4.73
CA PHE A 32 -4.65 -6.23 4.66
C PHE A 32 -5.47 -6.76 3.48
N GLY A 33 -4.84 -7.15 2.36
CA GLY A 33 -5.50 -7.83 1.25
C GLY A 33 -6.11 -9.16 1.69
N TRP A 34 -5.34 -9.99 2.41
CA TRP A 34 -5.85 -11.22 3.01
C TRP A 34 -6.98 -10.95 4.00
N LEU A 35 -6.83 -9.94 4.86
CA LEU A 35 -7.87 -9.55 5.83
C LEU A 35 -9.16 -9.12 5.12
N THR A 36 -9.08 -8.30 4.07
CA THR A 36 -10.24 -7.89 3.27
C THR A 36 -10.93 -9.08 2.61
N TRP A 37 -10.16 -10.00 2.03
CA TRP A 37 -10.69 -11.22 1.44
C TRP A 37 -11.38 -12.10 2.49
N HIS A 38 -10.77 -12.29 3.67
CA HIS A 38 -11.35 -13.09 4.75
C HIS A 38 -12.67 -12.48 5.26
N ILE A 39 -12.71 -11.15 5.48
CA ILE A 39 -13.92 -10.44 5.90
C ILE A 39 -15.01 -10.54 4.82
N ASN A 40 -14.65 -10.36 3.54
CA ASN A 40 -15.62 -10.41 2.45
C ASN A 40 -16.16 -11.84 2.21
N ASN A 41 -15.31 -12.85 2.33
CA ASN A 41 -15.67 -14.26 2.16
C ASN A 41 -16.67 -14.76 3.23
N GLN A 42 -16.57 -14.25 4.46
CA GLN A 42 -17.53 -14.54 5.54
C GLN A 42 -18.90 -13.86 5.34
N ASN A 43 -18.94 -12.73 4.63
CA ASN A 43 -20.16 -11.93 4.47
C ASN A 43 -21.08 -12.42 3.35
N ASN A 44 -20.61 -13.26 2.41
CA ASN A 44 -21.44 -13.82 1.33
C ASN A 44 -22.63 -14.69 1.80
N LYS A 45 -22.70 -15.05 3.09
CA LYS A 45 -23.87 -15.74 3.67
C LYS A 45 -24.90 -14.80 4.33
N TYR A 46 -24.65 -13.49 4.45
CA TYR A 46 -25.49 -12.57 5.25
C TYR A 46 -25.78 -11.21 4.58
N MET A 47 -25.61 -11.07 3.27
CA MET A 47 -25.66 -9.78 2.55
C MET A 47 -27.04 -9.14 2.36
N ASN A 48 -28.15 -9.63 2.93
CA ASN A 48 -29.47 -9.00 2.71
C ASN A 48 -29.98 -8.07 3.83
N LYS A 49 -29.22 -7.78 4.89
CA LYS A 49 -29.72 -6.94 6.00
C LYS A 49 -28.83 -5.81 6.54
N LYS A 50 -27.61 -5.61 6.01
CA LYS A 50 -26.68 -4.59 6.55
C LYS A 50 -26.32 -3.44 5.61
N ASN A 51 -27.05 -3.25 4.51
CA ASN A 51 -27.06 -2.00 3.74
C ASN A 51 -27.99 -0.95 4.39
N ARG A 52 -27.94 -0.84 5.72
CA ARG A 52 -28.50 0.32 6.42
C ARG A 52 -27.41 1.39 6.35
N GLU A 53 -27.69 2.40 5.56
CA GLU A 53 -27.00 3.68 5.43
C GLU A 53 -26.16 4.01 6.67
N SER A 54 -24.83 3.93 6.56
CA SER A 54 -23.95 4.49 7.57
C SER A 54 -24.06 6.01 7.44
N ASN A 55 -24.90 6.63 8.28
CA ASN A 55 -25.18 8.06 8.24
C ASN A 55 -23.99 8.95 8.66
N SER A 56 -22.78 8.39 8.84
CA SER A 56 -21.56 9.15 9.13
C SER A 56 -20.33 8.68 8.33
N ILE A 57 -19.53 9.64 7.87
CA ILE A 57 -18.26 9.43 7.14
C ILE A 57 -17.27 8.56 7.94
N TRP A 58 -17.30 8.67 9.27
CA TRP A 58 -16.44 7.93 10.17
C TRP A 58 -16.72 6.42 10.17
N GLU A 59 -17.99 6.02 10.11
CA GLU A 59 -18.37 4.59 10.05
C GLU A 59 -18.02 3.96 8.70
N PHE A 60 -18.23 4.69 7.60
CA PHE A 60 -17.81 4.25 6.28
C PHE A 60 -16.30 4.03 6.22
N THR A 61 -15.52 4.96 6.76
CA THR A 61 -14.05 4.87 6.77
C THR A 61 -13.59 3.67 7.57
N LYS A 62 -14.14 3.44 8.78
CA LYS A 62 -13.80 2.27 9.60
C LYS A 62 -14.13 0.94 8.92
N LYS A 63 -15.29 0.85 8.25
CA LYS A 63 -15.71 -0.38 7.55
C LYS A 63 -14.80 -0.71 6.37
N ASN A 64 -14.33 0.30 5.65
CA ASN A 64 -13.49 0.14 4.46
C ASN A 64 -11.98 0.33 4.75
N PHE A 65 -11.59 0.60 6.00
CA PHE A 65 -10.21 0.87 6.38
C PHE A 65 -9.23 -0.19 5.87
N PRO A 66 -9.52 -1.50 5.98
CA PRO A 66 -8.61 -2.52 5.45
C PRO A 66 -8.39 -2.39 3.93
N ILE A 67 -9.40 -1.99 3.16
CA ILE A 67 -9.27 -1.76 1.71
C ILE A 67 -8.38 -0.54 1.43
N PHE A 68 -8.57 0.55 2.19
CA PHE A 68 -7.73 1.74 2.04
C PHE A 68 -6.26 1.46 2.34
N VAL A 69 -5.97 0.67 3.39
CA VAL A 69 -4.60 0.29 3.73
C VAL A 69 -3.99 -0.62 2.66
N THR A 70 -4.76 -1.55 2.10
CA THR A 70 -4.28 -2.37 0.96
C THR A 70 -3.92 -1.50 -0.24
N LEU A 71 -4.79 -0.57 -0.64
CA LEU A 71 -4.51 0.35 -1.75
C LEU A 71 -3.29 1.23 -1.47
N PHE A 72 -3.15 1.72 -0.24
CA PHE A 72 -1.99 2.48 0.19
C PHE A 72 -0.69 1.66 0.10
N GLY A 73 -0.70 0.41 0.55
CA GLY A 73 0.43 -0.51 0.43
C GLY A 73 0.83 -0.76 -1.03
N VAL A 74 -0.15 -0.93 -1.93
CA VAL A 74 0.08 -1.08 -3.38
C VAL A 74 0.72 0.18 -3.97
N ILE A 75 0.22 1.37 -3.63
CA ILE A 75 0.80 2.64 -4.09
C ILE A 75 2.25 2.77 -3.62
N LEU A 76 2.52 2.51 -2.33
CA LEU A 76 3.89 2.54 -1.79
C LEU A 76 4.82 1.56 -2.52
N PHE A 77 4.35 0.36 -2.81
CA PHE A 77 5.11 -0.64 -3.56
C PHE A 77 5.47 -0.12 -4.96
N ILE A 78 4.49 0.41 -5.71
CA ILE A 78 4.72 0.94 -7.07
C ILE A 78 5.67 2.14 -7.03
N THR A 79 5.49 3.06 -6.08
CA THR A 79 6.37 4.22 -5.94
C THR A 79 7.81 3.80 -5.66
N ALA A 80 8.03 2.91 -4.70
CA ALA A 80 9.37 2.42 -4.40
C ALA A 80 10.02 1.69 -5.60
N LEU A 81 9.24 0.90 -6.33
CA LEU A 81 9.69 0.20 -7.54
C LEU A 81 10.10 1.19 -8.65
N MET A 82 9.33 2.26 -8.87
CA MET A 82 9.69 3.30 -9.82
C MET A 82 11.01 3.99 -9.46
N PHE A 83 11.22 4.31 -8.18
CA PHE A 83 12.47 4.90 -7.72
C PHE A 83 13.65 3.94 -7.87
N ILE A 84 13.49 2.66 -7.54
CA ILE A 84 14.52 1.64 -7.73
C ILE A 84 14.95 1.59 -9.20
N ILE A 85 13.98 1.48 -10.12
CA ILE A 85 14.25 1.43 -11.58
C ILE A 85 14.92 2.71 -12.08
N GLN A 86 14.54 3.87 -11.56
CA GLN A 86 15.16 5.14 -11.94
C GLN A 86 16.60 5.28 -11.43
N THR A 87 16.91 4.64 -10.29
CA THR A 87 18.24 4.70 -9.66
C THR A 87 19.20 3.58 -10.08
N SER A 88 18.69 2.50 -10.70
CA SER A 88 19.46 1.37 -11.23
C SER A 88 19.93 1.62 -12.65
#